data_AF-A0A8T4E402-F1
#
_entry.id   AF-A0A8T4E402-F1
#
_cell.length_a   1.000
_cell.length_b   1.000
_cell.length_c   1.000
_cell.angle_alpha   90.00
_cell.angle_beta   90.00
_cell.angle_gamma   90.00
#
_symmetry.space_group_name_H-M   'P 1'
#
loop_
_entity.id
_entity.type
_entity.pdbx_description
1 polymer ?
#
loop_
_entity_poly.entity_id
_entity_poly.type
_entity_poly.pdbx_seq_one_letter_code
_entity_poly.pdbx_strand_id
1 'polypeptide(L)'
;MEKRSSNILLAIAILAATICSPALAVDWNDTETANVSITISTKTMVNIDPYLLTWNALEPGSIGNYSNEANGYFAIQVENIGSHNITYIWFNASYPTARPFATASAQNYDAGNFIVIAREPAGGANSSNCNDLNKYSDFKFPNLVEYPEVRALVYVKDDAGNMPPQNRDYGRFRFADEEYFWMISNATDCGGGSFMIGNNAHTEATTGTVDFQAANHVTVSLNAAGEDGWCYGTVGAGHNLTGYGVLVQNATSGATRKVMLVWWNKDAINSGSVGTYFWNTTNDGPIVPGNSTAACIKAYVPYGVNEGTVKEGVITVFASSA
;
A
#
# COMPACT_ATOMS: atom_id res chain seq x y z
N MET A 1 82.11 -48.54 -69.52
CA MET A 1 81.46 -49.22 -70.64
C MET A 1 80.15 -49.79 -70.09
N GLU A 2 79.03 -49.49 -70.75
CA GLU A 2 77.65 -49.95 -70.47
C GLU A 2 76.97 -49.43 -69.19
N LYS A 3 75.90 -48.62 -69.26
CA LYS A 3 74.47 -48.95 -69.56
C LYS A 3 73.97 -50.07 -68.62
N ARG A 4 72.83 -49.98 -67.92
CA ARG A 4 71.52 -49.43 -68.31
C ARG A 4 70.51 -49.65 -67.14
N SER A 5 69.50 -48.77 -66.99
CA SER A 5 68.06 -49.03 -66.68
C SER A 5 67.66 -49.77 -65.37
N SER A 6 66.50 -49.64 -64.73
CA SER A 6 65.24 -48.86 -64.85
C SER A 6 64.34 -49.21 -63.63
N ASN A 7 63.43 -48.29 -63.26
CA ASN A 7 62.04 -48.49 -62.75
C ASN A 7 61.82 -49.16 -61.36
N ILE A 8 61.37 -48.42 -60.33
CA ILE A 8 59.98 -48.05 -59.91
C ILE A 8 59.20 -49.19 -59.20
N LEU A 9 58.87 -48.97 -57.90
CA LEU A 9 57.61 -49.28 -57.16
C LEU A 9 57.90 -49.22 -55.63
N LEU A 10 57.66 -48.10 -54.95
CA LEU A 10 56.42 -47.65 -54.27
C LEU A 10 55.94 -48.57 -53.14
N ALA A 11 56.05 -48.09 -51.89
CA ALA A 11 55.23 -48.52 -50.75
C ALA A 11 54.76 -47.30 -49.95
N ILE A 12 53.46 -47.31 -49.69
CA ILE A 12 52.53 -46.30 -49.20
C ILE A 12 52.81 -45.84 -47.77
N ALA A 13 52.70 -44.52 -47.51
CA ALA A 13 52.38 -43.98 -46.19
C ALA A 13 51.38 -42.82 -46.33
N ILE A 14 50.09 -43.10 -46.08
CA ILE A 14 49.06 -42.07 -45.93
C ILE A 14 48.83 -41.91 -44.43
N LEU A 15 49.46 -40.88 -43.85
CA LEU A 15 49.07 -40.34 -42.55
C LEU A 15 48.31 -39.03 -42.83
N ALA A 16 46.98 -39.12 -42.78
CA ALA A 16 46.10 -37.96 -42.88
C ALA A 16 46.23 -37.11 -41.61
N ALA A 17 47.22 -36.21 -41.61
CA ALA A 17 47.26 -35.09 -40.67
C ALA A 17 46.36 -33.99 -41.22
N THR A 18 45.14 -33.91 -40.69
CA THR A 18 44.27 -32.75 -40.85
C THR A 18 45.01 -31.54 -40.28
N ILE A 19 45.50 -30.67 -41.17
CA ILE A 19 46.10 -29.40 -40.79
C ILE A 19 44.97 -28.51 -40.28
N CYS A 20 44.70 -28.58 -38.98
CA CYS A 20 44.06 -27.48 -38.27
C CYS A 20 45.10 -26.35 -38.26
N SER A 21 45.01 -25.42 -39.19
CA SER A 21 45.79 -24.19 -39.09
C SER A 21 45.35 -23.49 -37.80
N PRO A 22 46.24 -23.24 -36.82
CA PRO A 22 45.89 -22.31 -35.75
C PRO A 22 45.54 -20.98 -36.41
N ALA A 23 44.33 -20.48 -36.14
CA ALA A 23 44.05 -19.08 -36.37
C ALA A 23 45.16 -18.31 -35.65
N LEU A 24 45.94 -17.54 -36.40
CA LEU A 24 46.96 -16.66 -35.82
C LEU A 24 46.21 -15.71 -34.90
N ALA A 25 46.36 -15.90 -33.59
CA ALA A 25 46.02 -14.86 -32.65
C ALA A 25 46.80 -13.61 -33.07
N VAL A 26 46.12 -12.48 -33.18
CA VAL A 26 46.76 -11.21 -33.53
C VAL A 26 47.80 -10.92 -32.45
N ASP A 27 49.07 -10.86 -32.84
CA ASP A 27 50.16 -10.44 -31.97
C ASP A 27 49.99 -8.94 -31.67
N TRP A 28 49.71 -8.60 -30.40
CA TRP A 28 49.69 -7.22 -29.95
C TRP A 28 51.15 -6.72 -29.86
N ASN A 29 51.54 -5.83 -30.77
CA ASN A 29 52.92 -5.30 -30.83
C ASN A 29 53.22 -4.27 -29.73
N ASP A 30 52.18 -3.66 -29.16
CA ASP A 30 52.26 -2.69 -28.07
C ASP A 30 50.88 -2.58 -27.39
N THR A 31 50.86 -2.42 -26.07
CA THR A 31 49.63 -2.19 -25.30
C THR A 31 49.90 -1.16 -24.23
N GLU A 32 49.11 -0.08 -24.23
CA GLU A 32 49.12 0.94 -23.18
C GLU A 32 47.78 0.88 -22.43
N THR A 33 47.80 1.09 -21.12
CA THR A 33 46.60 1.09 -20.29
C THR A 33 46.48 2.41 -19.54
N ALA A 34 45.23 2.88 -19.38
CA ALA A 34 44.90 4.03 -18.57
C ALA A 34 44.00 3.57 -17.40
N ASN A 35 44.30 4.04 -16.19
CA ASN A 35 43.45 3.82 -15.04
C ASN A 35 42.37 4.90 -14.99
N VAL A 36 41.11 4.48 -14.96
CA VAL A 36 39.95 5.38 -14.80
C VAL A 36 39.34 5.12 -13.42
N SER A 37 39.15 6.18 -12.63
CA SER A 37 38.46 6.12 -11.33
C SER A 37 37.27 7.06 -11.31
N ILE A 38 36.16 6.59 -10.74
CA ILE A 38 34.90 7.33 -10.59
C ILE A 38 34.42 7.12 -9.15
N THR A 39 34.08 8.21 -8.47
CA THR A 39 33.48 8.17 -7.12
C THR A 39 32.05 8.68 -7.21
N ILE A 40 31.11 7.91 -6.67
CA ILE A 40 29.68 8.25 -6.67
C ILE A 40 29.28 8.74 -5.28
N SER A 41 28.61 9.88 -5.19
CA SER A 41 28.06 10.39 -3.93
C SER A 41 26.78 9.65 -3.54
N THR A 42 26.59 9.43 -2.25
CA THR A 42 25.37 8.87 -1.66
C THR A 42 24.14 9.72 -1.96
N LYS A 43 23.07 9.08 -2.46
CA LYS A 43 21.78 9.71 -2.73
C LYS A 43 20.66 8.67 -2.61
N THR A 44 19.63 8.99 -1.83
CA THR A 44 18.42 8.17 -1.70
C THR A 44 17.35 8.76 -2.60
N MET A 45 16.86 7.97 -3.56
CA MET A 45 15.84 8.38 -4.52
C MET A 45 14.98 7.19 -4.89
N VAL A 46 13.69 7.44 -5.08
CA VAL A 46 12.75 6.45 -5.61
C VAL A 46 12.13 6.93 -6.91
N ASN A 47 11.83 5.97 -7.76
CA ASN A 47 10.93 6.13 -8.89
C ASN A 47 9.65 5.31 -8.63
N ILE A 48 8.51 5.83 -9.10
CA ILE A 48 7.20 5.22 -8.87
C ILE A 48 6.52 5.06 -10.23
N ASP A 49 6.23 3.82 -10.61
CA ASP A 49 5.56 3.51 -11.87
C ASP A 49 4.47 2.43 -11.68
N PRO A 50 3.28 2.58 -12.28
CA PRO A 50 2.83 3.78 -12.98
C PRO A 50 2.61 4.94 -12.00
N TYR A 51 2.90 6.16 -12.43
CA TYR A 51 2.65 7.38 -11.64
C TYR A 51 1.18 7.83 -11.67
N LEU A 52 0.36 7.24 -12.55
CA LEU A 52 -1.06 7.53 -12.70
C LEU A 52 -1.85 6.21 -12.80
N LEU A 53 -2.93 6.13 -12.03
CA LEU A 53 -3.89 5.03 -12.06
C LEU A 53 -5.27 5.61 -12.28
N THR A 54 -6.08 4.97 -13.11
CA THR A 54 -7.43 5.45 -13.39
C THR A 54 -8.41 4.29 -13.43
N TRP A 55 -9.33 4.25 -12.48
CA TRP A 55 -10.45 3.31 -12.53
C TRP A 55 -11.67 3.97 -13.18
N ASN A 56 -12.29 3.26 -14.12
CA ASN A 56 -13.46 3.74 -14.85
C ASN A 56 -14.71 2.96 -14.43
N ALA A 57 -15.84 3.66 -14.36
CA ALA A 57 -17.17 3.08 -14.15
C ALA A 57 -17.25 2.11 -12.93
N LEU A 58 -16.67 2.53 -11.80
CA LEU A 58 -16.86 1.82 -10.53
C LEU A 58 -18.20 2.20 -9.91
N GLU A 59 -18.98 1.20 -9.52
CA GLU A 59 -20.24 1.38 -8.81
C GLU A 59 -20.00 1.59 -7.30
N PRO A 60 -20.86 2.34 -6.59
CA PRO A 60 -20.83 2.39 -5.14
C PRO A 60 -20.93 1.00 -4.52
N GLY A 61 -20.08 0.68 -3.56
CA GLY A 61 -19.97 -0.65 -2.95
C GLY A 61 -19.03 -1.60 -3.70
N SER A 62 -18.49 -1.22 -4.85
CA SER A 62 -17.62 -2.12 -5.64
C SER A 62 -16.14 -2.02 -5.26
N ILE A 63 -15.40 -3.07 -5.63
CA ILE A 63 -13.93 -3.12 -5.57
C ILE A 63 -13.39 -3.01 -6.99
N GLY A 64 -12.76 -1.88 -7.29
CA GLY A 64 -11.97 -1.69 -8.50
C GLY A 64 -10.68 -2.48 -8.44
N ASN A 65 -10.45 -3.31 -9.46
CA ASN A 65 -9.24 -4.09 -9.66
C ASN A 65 -8.62 -3.77 -11.04
N TYR A 66 -7.63 -4.55 -11.45
CA TYR A 66 -6.91 -4.34 -12.71
C TYR A 66 -7.83 -4.37 -13.95
N SER A 67 -8.93 -5.12 -13.92
CA SER A 67 -9.88 -5.20 -15.04
C SER A 67 -10.71 -3.93 -15.23
N ASN A 68 -10.82 -3.10 -14.17
CA ASN A 68 -11.51 -1.81 -14.20
C ASN A 68 -10.53 -0.62 -14.30
N GLU A 69 -9.23 -0.87 -14.14
CA GLU A 69 -8.19 0.13 -14.33
C GLU A 69 -7.95 0.33 -15.83
N ALA A 70 -7.82 1.59 -16.27
CA ALA A 70 -7.83 2.00 -17.66
C ALA A 70 -6.72 1.35 -18.51
N ASN A 71 -5.58 1.01 -17.91
CA ASN A 71 -4.41 0.44 -18.55
C ASN A 71 -4.12 -0.99 -18.07
N GLY A 72 -4.98 -1.59 -17.26
CA GLY A 72 -4.78 -2.93 -16.70
C GLY A 72 -3.75 -3.02 -15.58
N TYR A 73 -3.38 -1.90 -14.95
CA TYR A 73 -2.43 -1.88 -13.85
C TYR A 73 -3.03 -2.52 -12.58
N PHE A 74 -2.22 -3.33 -11.91
CA PHE A 74 -2.59 -4.07 -10.69
C PHE A 74 -1.70 -3.76 -9.49
N ALA A 75 -0.60 -3.03 -9.71
CA ALA A 75 0.37 -2.69 -8.70
C ALA A 75 1.09 -1.39 -9.07
N ILE A 76 1.71 -0.77 -8.06
CA ILE A 76 2.69 0.30 -8.19
C ILE A 76 4.06 -0.27 -7.86
N GLN A 77 5.05 -0.07 -8.72
CA GLN A 77 6.44 -0.42 -8.49
C GLN A 77 7.17 0.77 -7.84
N VAL A 78 7.94 0.48 -6.80
CA VAL A 78 8.83 1.42 -6.13
C VAL A 78 10.27 0.96 -6.37
N GLU A 79 11.00 1.70 -7.18
CA GLU A 79 12.38 1.39 -7.55
C GLU A 79 13.37 2.31 -6.85
N ASN A 80 14.46 1.75 -6.32
CA ASN A 80 15.59 2.52 -5.83
C ASN A 80 16.47 2.98 -7.00
N ILE A 81 16.22 4.18 -7.50
CA ILE A 81 17.04 4.83 -8.54
C ILE A 81 18.20 5.66 -7.95
N GLY A 82 18.38 5.59 -6.63
CA GLY A 82 19.47 6.25 -5.92
C GLY A 82 20.79 5.49 -6.01
N SER A 83 21.77 5.95 -5.23
CA SER A 83 23.07 5.31 -5.02
C SER A 83 23.25 4.78 -3.60
N HIS A 84 22.17 4.76 -2.80
CA HIS A 84 22.16 4.29 -1.43
C HIS A 84 21.01 3.32 -1.20
N ASN A 85 21.22 2.31 -0.35
CA ASN A 85 20.19 1.36 0.04
C ASN A 85 19.01 2.06 0.73
N ILE A 86 17.80 1.72 0.32
CA ILE A 86 16.57 2.11 1.01
C ILE A 86 16.31 1.08 2.10
N THR A 87 16.07 1.56 3.31
CA THR A 87 15.83 0.71 4.47
C THR A 87 14.38 0.70 4.93
N TYR A 88 13.64 1.78 4.67
CA TYR A 88 12.23 1.88 5.02
C TYR A 88 11.42 2.47 3.87
N ILE A 89 10.23 1.91 3.63
CA ILE A 89 9.20 2.50 2.77
C ILE A 89 7.88 2.56 3.53
N TRP A 90 7.13 3.64 3.37
CA TRP A 90 5.75 3.77 3.83
C TRP A 90 4.95 4.68 2.89
N PHE A 91 3.63 4.67 3.02
CA PHE A 91 2.69 5.31 2.10
C PHE A 91 1.76 6.26 2.84
N ASN A 92 1.40 7.36 2.19
CA ASN A 92 0.32 8.26 2.63
C ASN A 92 -0.69 8.41 1.49
N ALA A 93 -1.97 8.55 1.82
CA ALA A 93 -3.03 8.84 0.87
C ALA A 93 -3.69 10.18 1.18
N SER A 94 -4.04 10.96 0.16
CA SER A 94 -4.92 12.11 0.35
C SER A 94 -6.32 11.69 0.78
N TYR A 95 -7.06 12.61 1.39
CA TYR A 95 -8.39 12.37 1.90
C TYR A 95 -9.25 13.65 1.88
N PRO A 96 -10.60 13.53 1.95
CA PRO A 96 -11.49 14.68 2.01
C PRO A 96 -11.18 15.58 3.20
N THR A 97 -11.26 16.91 3.04
CA THR A 97 -10.99 17.87 4.13
C THR A 97 -12.14 18.01 5.13
N ALA A 98 -13.34 17.61 4.71
CA ALA A 98 -14.57 17.55 5.49
C ALA A 98 -15.37 16.31 5.07
N ARG A 99 -16.47 16.00 5.77
CA ARG A 99 -17.29 14.84 5.46
C ARG A 99 -17.83 14.91 4.02
N PRO A 100 -17.53 13.92 3.15
CA PRO A 100 -18.00 13.92 1.77
C PRO A 100 -19.44 13.39 1.63
N PHE A 101 -19.87 12.54 2.55
CA PHE A 101 -21.18 11.87 2.50
C PHE A 101 -22.35 12.80 2.80
N ALA A 102 -23.49 12.49 2.16
CA ALA A 102 -24.74 13.25 2.23
C ALA A 102 -24.62 14.70 1.74
N THR A 103 -23.72 14.95 0.77
CA THR A 103 -23.51 16.28 0.18
C THR A 103 -24.00 16.40 -1.27
N ALA A 104 -24.42 15.29 -1.89
CA ALA A 104 -24.84 15.20 -3.29
C ALA A 104 -23.80 15.73 -4.30
N SER A 105 -22.50 15.62 -3.98
CA SER A 105 -21.42 16.07 -4.86
C SER A 105 -20.23 15.10 -4.83
N ALA A 106 -19.89 14.53 -5.99
CA ALA A 106 -18.72 13.67 -6.16
C ALA A 106 -17.40 14.41 -5.87
N GLN A 107 -17.37 15.73 -6.05
CA GLN A 107 -16.18 16.57 -5.86
C GLN A 107 -15.79 16.74 -4.38
N ASN A 108 -16.67 16.37 -3.44
CA ASN A 108 -16.34 16.39 -2.02
C ASN A 108 -15.55 15.15 -1.59
N TYR A 109 -15.60 14.07 -2.36
CA TYR A 109 -14.81 12.87 -2.15
C TYR A 109 -13.39 13.07 -2.68
N ASP A 110 -12.44 12.28 -2.19
CA ASP A 110 -11.04 12.28 -2.62
C ASP A 110 -10.67 10.83 -2.92
N ALA A 111 -10.23 10.55 -4.15
CA ALA A 111 -9.97 9.19 -4.59
C ALA A 111 -8.88 8.48 -3.78
N GLY A 112 -7.95 9.24 -3.15
CA GLY A 112 -6.90 8.68 -2.31
C GLY A 112 -7.46 7.91 -1.11
N ASN A 113 -8.61 8.38 -0.58
CA ASN A 113 -9.30 7.75 0.55
C ASN A 113 -10.01 6.44 0.18
N PHE A 114 -10.01 6.04 -1.11
CA PHE A 114 -10.53 4.76 -1.59
C PHE A 114 -9.44 3.73 -1.84
N ILE A 115 -8.17 4.14 -1.83
CA ILE A 115 -7.06 3.27 -2.24
C ILE A 115 -6.59 2.40 -1.10
N VAL A 116 -6.50 1.10 -1.38
CA VAL A 116 -5.86 0.11 -0.51
C VAL A 116 -4.64 -0.48 -1.18
N ILE A 117 -3.65 -0.81 -0.37
CA ILE A 117 -2.37 -1.34 -0.82
C ILE A 117 -2.06 -2.64 -0.07
N ALA A 118 -1.50 -3.61 -0.78
CA ALA A 118 -0.94 -4.82 -0.20
C ALA A 118 0.51 -5.01 -0.66
N ARG A 119 1.32 -5.69 0.16
CA ARG A 119 2.65 -6.12 -0.24
C ARG A 119 2.54 -7.13 -1.37
N GLU A 120 3.53 -7.15 -2.27
CA GLU A 120 3.58 -8.19 -3.28
C GLU A 120 3.71 -9.59 -2.66
N PRO A 121 3.06 -10.61 -3.23
CA PRO A 121 3.23 -11.99 -2.81
C PRO A 121 4.68 -12.47 -3.00
N ALA A 122 5.10 -13.49 -2.25
CA ALA A 122 6.47 -14.03 -2.32
C ALA A 122 6.90 -14.52 -3.72
N GLY A 123 5.95 -14.87 -4.59
CA GLY A 123 6.21 -15.24 -5.99
C GLY A 123 6.31 -14.05 -6.96
N GLY A 124 6.31 -12.81 -6.45
CA GLY A 124 6.25 -11.58 -7.22
C GLY A 124 4.82 -11.12 -7.52
N ALA A 125 4.70 -9.83 -7.84
CA ALA A 125 3.43 -9.22 -8.23
C ALA A 125 3.05 -9.56 -9.68
N ASN A 126 1.85 -10.11 -9.87
CA ASN A 126 1.18 -10.17 -11.16
C ASN A 126 -0.33 -9.97 -10.94
N SER A 127 -1.10 -9.78 -12.03
CA SER A 127 -2.54 -9.49 -11.95
C SER A 127 -3.33 -10.58 -11.22
N SER A 128 -2.98 -11.87 -11.40
CA SER A 128 -3.63 -12.97 -10.70
C SER A 128 -3.31 -12.93 -9.20
N ASN A 129 -2.03 -12.92 -8.86
CA ASN A 129 -1.60 -13.03 -7.46
C ASN A 129 -2.05 -11.82 -6.64
N CYS A 130 -1.99 -10.59 -7.20
CA CYS A 130 -2.50 -9.40 -6.52
C CYS A 130 -4.03 -9.40 -6.41
N ASN A 131 -4.74 -10.04 -7.34
CA ASN A 131 -6.19 -10.13 -7.27
C ASN A 131 -6.67 -11.09 -6.17
N ASP A 132 -5.93 -12.20 -5.96
CA ASP A 132 -6.26 -13.26 -5.01
C ASP A 132 -5.99 -12.89 -3.53
N LEU A 133 -5.30 -11.77 -3.29
CA LEU A 133 -5.05 -11.24 -1.96
C LEU A 133 -6.36 -10.88 -1.24
N ASN A 134 -6.40 -11.19 0.06
CA ASN A 134 -7.56 -11.03 0.92
C ASN A 134 -7.86 -9.55 1.22
N LYS A 135 -9.16 -9.22 1.22
CA LYS A 135 -9.70 -7.87 1.43
C LYS A 135 -9.19 -7.21 2.72
N TYR A 136 -9.05 -7.99 3.80
CA TYR A 136 -8.77 -7.50 5.15
C TYR A 136 -7.39 -7.85 5.66
N SER A 137 -6.88 -9.07 5.42
CA SER A 137 -5.56 -9.44 5.96
C SER A 137 -4.42 -8.80 5.16
N ASP A 138 -4.62 -8.58 3.87
CA ASP A 138 -3.54 -8.22 2.96
C ASP A 138 -3.67 -6.77 2.47
N PHE A 139 -4.84 -6.42 1.92
CA PHE A 139 -5.13 -5.07 1.48
C PHE A 139 -5.44 -4.14 2.64
N LYS A 140 -4.65 -3.08 2.76
CA LYS A 140 -4.81 -2.08 3.82
C LYS A 140 -4.77 -0.68 3.25
N PHE A 141 -5.67 0.18 3.69
CA PHE A 141 -5.54 1.63 3.52
C PHE A 141 -4.21 2.13 4.09
N PRO A 142 -3.43 2.95 3.36
CA PRO A 142 -2.34 3.71 3.95
C PRO A 142 -2.84 4.54 5.13
N ASN A 143 -3.90 5.30 4.86
CA ASN A 143 -4.75 5.94 5.84
C ASN A 143 -6.16 6.13 5.25
N LEU A 144 -7.19 5.91 6.05
CA LEU A 144 -8.61 6.14 5.72
C LEU A 144 -9.17 7.14 6.73
N VAL A 145 -9.67 8.28 6.26
CA VAL A 145 -10.31 9.30 7.11
C VAL A 145 -11.81 9.24 6.98
N GLU A 146 -12.47 9.25 8.13
CA GLU A 146 -13.92 9.27 8.30
C GLU A 146 -14.33 10.37 9.29
N TYR A 147 -15.62 10.69 9.28
CA TYR A 147 -16.21 11.79 10.03
C TYR A 147 -17.49 11.32 10.73
N PRO A 148 -17.87 11.96 11.86
CA PRO A 148 -19.16 11.69 12.48
C PRO A 148 -20.36 11.94 11.56
N GLU A 149 -21.40 11.15 11.76
CA GLU A 149 -22.70 11.41 11.16
C GLU A 149 -23.30 12.71 11.74
N VAL A 150 -23.87 13.56 10.87
CA VAL A 150 -24.59 14.77 11.32
C VAL A 150 -26.06 14.50 11.53
N ARG A 151 -26.58 13.46 10.87
CA ARG A 151 -27.96 13.05 10.97
C ARG A 151 -28.01 11.85 11.90
N ALA A 152 -28.87 11.94 12.90
CA ALA A 152 -29.02 10.88 13.88
C ALA A 152 -29.38 9.54 13.20
N LEU A 153 -28.63 8.50 13.54
CA LEU A 153 -28.96 7.13 13.14
C LEU A 153 -29.94 6.54 14.16
N VAL A 154 -31.22 6.51 13.80
CA VAL A 154 -32.35 6.17 14.70
C VAL A 154 -32.39 4.70 15.15
N TYR A 155 -31.42 3.89 14.73
CA TYR A 155 -31.32 2.46 15.00
C TYR A 155 -29.98 2.06 15.63
N VAL A 156 -29.09 3.03 15.89
CA VAL A 156 -27.81 2.79 16.57
C VAL A 156 -27.99 3.12 18.05
N LYS A 157 -27.49 2.25 18.91
CA LYS A 157 -27.55 2.36 20.36
C LYS A 157 -26.16 2.50 20.95
N ASP A 158 -25.95 3.51 21.81
CA ASP A 158 -24.69 3.66 22.54
C ASP A 158 -24.53 2.63 23.67
N ASP A 159 -23.37 2.64 24.32
CA ASP A 159 -23.01 1.77 25.45
C ASP A 159 -23.85 2.03 26.71
N ALA A 160 -24.52 3.18 26.83
CA ALA A 160 -25.45 3.49 27.90
C ALA A 160 -26.91 3.09 27.58
N GLY A 161 -27.19 2.75 26.32
CA GLY A 161 -28.49 2.26 25.85
C GLY A 161 -29.37 3.28 25.17
N ASN A 162 -28.87 4.48 24.91
CA ASN A 162 -29.63 5.51 24.23
C ASN A 162 -29.64 5.26 22.73
N MET A 163 -30.81 5.43 22.12
CA MET A 163 -31.03 5.33 20.68
C MET A 163 -31.89 6.52 20.22
N PRO A 164 -31.36 7.44 19.39
CA PRO A 164 -29.97 7.47 18.88
C PRO A 164 -28.94 7.73 20.01
N PRO A 165 -27.63 7.49 19.74
CA PRO A 165 -26.56 7.70 20.71
C PRO A 165 -26.55 9.12 21.30
N GLN A 166 -26.26 9.25 22.59
CA GLN A 166 -26.16 10.52 23.30
C GLN A 166 -24.75 10.75 23.84
N ASN A 167 -24.25 11.98 23.78
CA ASN A 167 -22.87 12.33 24.20
C ASN A 167 -21.79 11.50 23.48
N ARG A 168 -22.09 11.08 22.25
CA ARG A 168 -21.19 10.30 21.41
C ARG A 168 -21.04 11.00 20.06
N ASP A 169 -19.80 11.04 19.57
CA ASP A 169 -19.54 11.16 18.15
C ASP A 169 -19.49 9.75 17.59
N TYR A 170 -20.20 9.51 16.49
CA TYR A 170 -20.27 8.17 15.88
C TYR A 170 -20.37 8.29 14.37
N GLY A 171 -19.88 7.27 13.68
CA GLY A 171 -19.77 7.25 12.24
C GLY A 171 -19.64 5.83 11.71
N ARG A 172 -19.14 5.74 10.48
CA ARG A 172 -18.90 4.46 9.81
C ARG A 172 -17.53 4.46 9.19
N PHE A 173 -16.80 3.36 9.29
CA PHE A 173 -15.66 3.09 8.41
C PHE A 173 -16.17 2.30 7.23
N ARG A 174 -15.91 2.80 6.02
CA ARG A 174 -16.48 2.25 4.81
C ARG A 174 -15.43 1.52 3.96
N PHE A 175 -15.70 0.27 3.65
CA PHE A 175 -14.82 -0.68 2.97
C PHE A 175 -15.56 -1.30 1.79
N ALA A 176 -15.70 -0.55 0.69
CA ALA A 176 -16.52 -0.94 -0.45
C ALA A 176 -17.97 -1.25 -0.04
N ASP A 177 -18.38 -2.51 -0.08
CA ASP A 177 -19.70 -3.05 0.24
C ASP A 177 -19.98 -3.25 1.74
N GLU A 178 -19.05 -2.86 2.61
CA GLU A 178 -19.13 -3.07 4.05
C GLU A 178 -18.91 -1.78 4.84
N GLU A 179 -19.73 -1.54 5.87
CA GLU A 179 -19.58 -0.39 6.77
C GLU A 179 -19.50 -0.85 8.24
N TYR A 180 -18.44 -0.49 8.97
CA TYR A 180 -18.34 -0.73 10.41
C TYR A 180 -18.73 0.52 11.19
N PHE A 181 -19.76 0.42 12.04
CA PHE A 181 -20.10 1.51 12.94
C PHE A 181 -18.98 1.71 13.97
N TRP A 182 -18.70 2.96 14.29
CA TRP A 182 -17.79 3.33 15.36
C TRP A 182 -18.37 4.45 16.22
N MET A 183 -17.92 4.54 17.46
CA MET A 183 -18.30 5.62 18.37
C MET A 183 -17.22 5.97 19.39
N ILE A 184 -17.24 7.21 19.85
CA ILE A 184 -16.39 7.75 20.91
C ILE A 184 -17.18 8.80 21.71
N SER A 185 -16.78 9.07 22.95
CA SER A 185 -17.20 10.26 23.68
C SER A 185 -17.09 11.54 22.83
N ASN A 186 -18.12 12.38 22.85
CA ASN A 186 -18.08 13.70 22.20
C ASN A 186 -17.33 14.78 23.02
N ALA A 187 -16.69 14.39 24.14
CA ALA A 187 -15.76 15.25 24.86
C ALA A 187 -14.63 15.69 23.94
N THR A 188 -14.24 16.96 23.97
CA THR A 188 -13.19 17.50 23.08
C THR A 188 -11.84 16.85 23.30
N ASP A 189 -11.53 16.45 24.54
CA ASP A 189 -10.35 15.64 24.85
C ASP A 189 -10.66 14.15 24.65
N CYS A 190 -9.91 13.51 23.76
CA CYS A 190 -10.03 12.07 23.51
C CYS A 190 -9.02 11.22 24.31
N GLY A 191 -8.10 11.85 25.06
CA GLY A 191 -7.02 11.18 25.76
C GLY A 191 -7.53 10.27 26.89
N GLY A 192 -7.01 9.04 26.96
CA GLY A 192 -7.47 8.04 27.93
C GLY A 192 -8.89 7.52 27.66
N GLY A 193 -9.52 7.96 26.57
CA GLY A 193 -10.86 7.56 26.16
C GLY A 193 -10.91 6.16 25.56
N SER A 194 -12.14 5.70 25.33
CA SER A 194 -12.44 4.45 24.64
C SER A 194 -13.09 4.73 23.29
N PHE A 195 -12.49 4.20 22.23
CA PHE A 195 -13.04 4.22 20.88
C PHE A 195 -13.60 2.83 20.56
N MET A 196 -14.88 2.74 20.23
CA MET A 196 -15.55 1.46 19.99
C MET A 196 -15.82 1.26 18.50
N ILE A 197 -15.63 0.03 18.01
CA ILE A 197 -15.94 -0.38 16.65
C ILE A 197 -16.79 -1.64 16.71
N GLY A 198 -17.94 -1.65 16.03
CA GLY A 198 -18.80 -2.82 16.00
C GLY A 198 -18.17 -3.99 15.26
N ASN A 199 -18.30 -5.23 15.76
CA ASN A 199 -17.59 -6.38 15.18
C ASN A 199 -18.13 -6.84 13.82
N ASN A 200 -19.41 -6.60 13.54
CA ASN A 200 -20.04 -7.04 12.30
C ASN A 200 -20.29 -5.85 11.39
N ALA A 201 -19.85 -5.95 10.14
CA ALA A 201 -20.14 -4.96 9.12
C ALA A 201 -21.65 -4.88 8.82
N HIS A 202 -22.10 -3.66 8.58
CA HIS A 202 -23.33 -3.38 7.86
C HIS A 202 -23.12 -3.61 6.36
N THR A 203 -24.08 -4.28 5.74
CA THR A 203 -24.18 -4.52 4.30
C THR A 203 -25.62 -4.28 3.85
N GLU A 204 -25.92 -4.42 2.56
CA GLU A 204 -27.32 -4.39 2.09
C GLU A 204 -28.20 -5.47 2.74
N ALA A 205 -27.60 -6.62 3.07
CA ALA A 205 -28.33 -7.76 3.62
C ALA A 205 -28.39 -7.78 5.16
N THR A 206 -27.48 -7.07 5.84
CA THR A 206 -27.32 -7.14 7.29
C THR A 206 -27.13 -5.77 7.92
N THR A 207 -27.79 -5.50 9.04
CA THR A 207 -27.66 -4.23 9.77
C THR A 207 -26.28 -4.04 10.43
N GLY A 208 -25.49 -5.12 10.58
CA GLY A 208 -24.21 -5.09 11.30
C GLY A 208 -24.38 -4.89 12.81
N THR A 209 -23.29 -4.53 13.50
CA THR A 209 -23.35 -4.18 14.93
C THR A 209 -23.85 -2.75 15.10
N VAL A 210 -25.08 -2.62 15.60
CA VAL A 210 -25.69 -1.32 15.93
C VAL A 210 -26.00 -1.14 17.42
N ASP A 211 -25.79 -2.18 18.24
CA ASP A 211 -25.97 -2.13 19.69
C ASP A 211 -24.61 -2.24 20.39
N PHE A 212 -24.15 -1.14 20.97
CA PHE A 212 -22.87 -1.06 21.67
C PHE A 212 -22.99 -1.27 23.18
N GLN A 213 -24.20 -1.52 23.71
CA GLN A 213 -24.34 -2.04 25.09
C GLN A 213 -23.93 -3.51 25.15
N ALA A 214 -24.20 -4.24 24.06
CA ALA A 214 -23.78 -5.62 23.94
C ALA A 214 -22.26 -5.71 23.74
N ALA A 215 -21.65 -6.79 24.20
CA ALA A 215 -20.22 -7.08 24.01
C ALA A 215 -19.85 -7.45 22.55
N ASN A 216 -20.60 -6.96 21.56
CA ASN A 216 -20.40 -7.24 20.14
C ASN A 216 -19.63 -6.11 19.41
N HIS A 217 -18.64 -5.55 20.09
CA HIS A 217 -17.75 -4.53 19.58
C HIS A 217 -16.34 -4.74 20.13
N VAL A 218 -15.34 -4.18 19.45
CA VAL A 218 -13.98 -4.04 19.96
C VAL A 218 -13.80 -2.65 20.54
N THR A 219 -13.11 -2.57 21.68
CA THR A 219 -12.74 -1.31 22.32
C THR A 219 -11.25 -1.05 22.15
N VAL A 220 -10.93 0.12 21.60
CA VAL A 220 -9.57 0.64 21.46
C VAL A 220 -9.34 1.66 22.56
N SER A 221 -8.37 1.37 23.43
CA SER A 221 -7.89 2.32 24.44
C SER A 221 -7.05 3.40 23.76
N LEU A 222 -7.45 4.66 23.92
CA LEU A 222 -6.74 5.79 23.32
C LEU A 222 -5.70 6.35 24.29
N ASN A 223 -4.47 6.44 23.81
CA ASN A 223 -3.41 7.19 24.46
C ASN A 223 -3.68 8.69 24.33
N ALA A 224 -3.11 9.46 25.26
CA ALA A 224 -3.18 10.92 25.23
C ALA A 224 -2.62 11.46 23.91
N ALA A 225 -3.18 12.57 23.45
CA ALA A 225 -2.66 13.24 22.28
C ALA A 225 -1.25 13.77 22.53
N GLY A 226 -0.32 13.45 21.62
CA GLY A 226 0.96 14.12 21.54
C GLY A 226 0.82 15.53 20.95
N GLU A 227 1.96 16.14 20.61
CA GLU A 227 2.00 17.48 19.98
C GLU A 227 1.24 17.54 18.63
N ASP A 228 0.97 16.39 18.03
CA ASP A 228 0.32 16.25 16.72
C ASP A 228 -1.20 16.43 16.77
N GLY A 229 -1.79 16.51 17.97
CA GLY A 229 -3.23 16.73 18.15
C GLY A 229 -4.10 15.50 17.85
N TRP A 230 -3.53 14.29 17.96
CA TRP A 230 -4.25 13.02 17.76
C TRP A 230 -4.13 12.11 18.97
N CYS A 231 -5.26 11.67 19.53
CA CYS A 231 -5.27 10.51 20.41
C CYS A 231 -5.17 9.24 19.56
N TYR A 232 -4.50 8.22 20.06
CA TYR A 232 -4.19 7.05 19.24
C TYR A 232 -4.29 5.73 20.00
N GLY A 233 -4.64 4.68 19.28
CA GLY A 233 -4.60 3.31 19.78
C GLY A 233 -4.54 2.32 18.62
N THR A 234 -4.57 1.03 18.92
CA THR A 234 -4.54 -0.04 17.91
C THR A 234 -5.74 -0.95 18.10
N VAL A 235 -6.38 -1.33 16.99
CA VAL A 235 -7.47 -2.31 17.02
C VAL A 235 -6.92 -3.67 17.47
N GLY A 236 -7.48 -4.19 18.56
CA GLY A 236 -7.10 -5.49 19.13
C GLY A 236 -7.45 -6.69 18.23
N ALA A 237 -7.06 -7.88 18.67
CA ALA A 237 -7.34 -9.14 17.98
C ALA A 237 -8.86 -9.46 17.94
N GLY A 238 -9.26 -10.29 16.98
CA GLY A 238 -10.65 -10.76 16.86
C GLY A 238 -11.57 -9.84 16.05
N HIS A 239 -11.02 -8.88 15.32
CA HIS A 239 -11.76 -7.96 14.45
C HIS A 239 -11.17 -7.99 13.03
N ASN A 240 -11.98 -7.75 11.99
CA ASN A 240 -11.47 -7.65 10.61
C ASN A 240 -10.48 -6.49 10.41
N LEU A 241 -10.52 -5.51 11.32
CA LEU A 241 -9.62 -4.35 11.36
C LEU A 241 -8.45 -4.54 12.35
N THR A 242 -8.23 -5.74 12.89
CA THR A 242 -7.11 -6.01 13.81
C THR A 242 -5.79 -5.48 13.26
N GLY A 243 -5.05 -4.76 14.11
CA GLY A 243 -3.73 -4.19 13.81
C GLY A 243 -3.75 -2.77 13.23
N TYR A 244 -4.91 -2.28 12.76
CA TYR A 244 -5.02 -0.89 12.34
C TYR A 244 -4.75 0.05 13.50
N GLY A 245 -3.96 1.09 13.25
CA GLY A 245 -3.93 2.27 14.11
C GLY A 245 -5.24 3.03 13.98
N VAL A 246 -5.80 3.46 15.10
CA VAL A 246 -6.92 4.39 15.16
C VAL A 246 -6.38 5.72 15.65
N LEU A 247 -6.61 6.79 14.89
CA LEU A 247 -6.33 8.16 15.31
C LEU A 247 -7.65 8.91 15.45
N VAL A 248 -7.81 9.65 16.54
CA VAL A 248 -8.96 10.53 16.77
C VAL A 248 -8.46 11.94 17.01
N GLN A 249 -9.00 12.89 16.25
CA GLN A 249 -8.59 14.28 16.36
C GLN A 249 -8.95 14.85 17.72
N ASN A 250 -7.95 15.34 18.44
CA ASN A 250 -8.10 15.93 19.75
C ASN A 250 -8.59 17.39 19.68
N ALA A 251 -9.07 17.91 20.80
CA ALA A 251 -9.55 19.29 20.97
C ALA A 251 -10.67 19.72 19.98
N THR A 252 -11.36 18.75 19.38
CA THR A 252 -12.45 18.94 18.40
C THR A 252 -13.52 17.91 18.69
N SER A 253 -14.80 18.18 18.45
CA SER A 253 -15.90 17.19 18.52
C SER A 253 -16.98 17.47 17.46
N GLY A 254 -17.94 16.55 17.33
CA GLY A 254 -19.04 16.67 16.38
C GLY A 254 -18.59 16.52 14.93
N ALA A 255 -19.39 17.05 14.00
CA ALA A 255 -19.26 16.82 12.56
C ALA A 255 -17.90 17.16 11.93
N THR A 256 -17.07 17.98 12.59
CA THR A 256 -15.75 18.38 12.11
C THR A 256 -14.62 17.50 12.64
N ARG A 257 -14.88 16.65 13.65
CA ARG A 257 -13.89 15.73 14.18
C ARG A 257 -13.51 14.71 13.11
N LYS A 258 -12.20 14.52 12.91
CA LYS A 258 -11.67 13.46 12.06
C LYS A 258 -11.35 12.23 12.88
N VAL A 259 -11.65 11.07 12.30
CA VAL A 259 -11.19 9.77 12.77
C VAL A 259 -10.47 9.09 11.62
N MET A 260 -9.30 8.51 11.87
CA MET A 260 -8.47 7.90 10.84
C MET A 260 -8.09 6.47 11.22
N LEU A 261 -8.26 5.54 10.28
CA LEU A 261 -7.58 4.25 10.33
C LEU A 261 -6.26 4.35 9.59
N VAL A 262 -5.19 3.82 10.17
CA VAL A 262 -3.84 3.90 9.62
C VAL A 262 -3.19 2.53 9.59
N TRP A 263 -2.60 2.18 8.45
CA TRP A 263 -1.77 0.97 8.34
C TRP A 263 -0.42 1.25 7.70
N TRP A 264 -0.36 1.67 6.44
CA TRP A 264 0.91 1.91 5.76
C TRP A 264 1.47 3.32 5.93
N ASN A 265 0.79 4.19 6.68
CA ASN A 265 1.26 5.54 6.97
C ASN A 265 2.00 5.57 8.32
N LYS A 266 3.33 5.45 8.27
CA LYS A 266 4.16 5.35 9.48
C LYS A 266 4.36 6.70 10.19
N ASP A 267 4.24 7.79 9.45
CA ASP A 267 4.40 9.17 9.93
C ASP A 267 3.06 9.87 10.17
N ALA A 268 1.95 9.11 10.27
CA ALA A 268 0.63 9.67 10.57
C ALA A 268 0.60 10.44 11.90
N ILE A 269 1.49 10.07 12.82
CA ILE A 269 1.85 10.83 14.02
C ILE A 269 3.38 10.84 14.17
N ASN A 270 3.94 11.91 14.72
CA ASN A 270 5.38 12.12 14.85
C ASN A 270 6.06 11.05 15.71
N SER A 271 5.34 10.47 16.68
CA SER A 271 5.88 9.38 17.50
C SER A 271 6.06 8.08 16.72
N GLY A 272 5.40 7.92 15.56
CA GLY A 272 5.32 6.66 14.84
C GLY A 272 4.70 5.52 15.67
N SER A 273 3.92 5.82 16.71
CA SER A 273 3.38 4.79 17.62
C SER A 273 2.32 3.90 16.96
N VAL A 274 1.71 4.38 15.89
CA VAL A 274 0.81 3.60 15.02
C VAL A 274 1.36 3.56 13.60
N GLY A 275 0.72 2.77 12.74
CA GLY A 275 1.19 2.56 11.38
C GLY A 275 2.42 1.65 11.32
N THR A 276 2.65 1.16 10.11
CA THR A 276 3.59 0.10 9.78
C THR A 276 4.33 0.51 8.53
N TYR A 277 5.63 0.20 8.48
CA TYR A 277 6.38 0.31 7.25
C TYR A 277 5.88 -0.71 6.23
N PHE A 278 5.64 -0.25 5.00
CA PHE A 278 5.41 -1.15 3.88
C PHE A 278 6.65 -2.01 3.59
N TRP A 279 7.85 -1.48 3.80
CA TRP A 279 9.11 -2.21 3.66
C TRP A 279 10.05 -1.88 4.82
N ASN A 280 10.70 -2.88 5.42
CA ASN A 280 11.70 -2.69 6.47
C ASN A 280 12.83 -3.71 6.36
N THR A 281 14.10 -3.26 6.39
CA THR A 281 15.28 -4.13 6.30
C THR A 281 15.33 -5.28 7.28
N THR A 282 14.80 -5.10 8.50
CA THR A 282 14.79 -6.17 9.50
C THR A 282 14.04 -7.41 9.01
N ASN A 283 12.98 -7.21 8.22
CA ASN A 283 12.11 -8.29 7.75
C ASN A 283 12.37 -8.64 6.28
N ASP A 284 12.64 -7.62 5.46
CA ASP A 284 12.59 -7.70 4.00
C ASP A 284 13.99 -7.54 3.35
N GLY A 285 15.01 -7.14 4.13
CA GLY A 285 16.32 -6.74 3.61
C GLY A 285 16.32 -5.34 2.98
N PRO A 286 17.49 -4.75 2.66
CA PRO A 286 17.53 -3.44 1.99
C PRO A 286 17.17 -3.54 0.51
N ILE A 287 16.47 -2.52 0.00
CA ILE A 287 16.33 -2.34 -1.45
C ILE A 287 17.59 -1.62 -1.93
N VAL A 288 18.50 -2.39 -2.52
CA VAL A 288 19.74 -1.87 -3.08
C VAL A 288 19.48 -1.02 -4.35
N PRO A 289 20.39 -0.11 -4.73
CA PRO A 289 20.31 0.62 -5.99
C PRO A 289 20.04 -0.28 -7.21
N GLY A 290 19.09 0.14 -8.06
CA GLY A 290 18.64 -0.61 -9.23
C GLY A 290 17.70 -1.78 -8.92
N ASN A 291 17.30 -1.97 -7.67
CA ASN A 291 16.29 -2.95 -7.27
C ASN A 291 14.96 -2.27 -6.92
N SER A 292 13.89 -3.05 -6.86
CA SER A 292 12.53 -2.55 -6.63
C SER A 292 11.68 -3.51 -5.80
N THR A 293 10.57 -3.00 -5.30
CA THR A 293 9.45 -3.80 -4.79
C THR A 293 8.15 -3.32 -5.44
N ALA A 294 7.11 -4.16 -5.43
CA ALA A 294 5.78 -3.81 -5.90
C ALA A 294 4.74 -3.79 -4.77
N ALA A 295 3.78 -2.88 -4.93
CA ALA A 295 2.66 -2.68 -4.04
C ALA A 295 1.37 -2.95 -4.82
N CYS A 296 0.73 -4.10 -4.59
CA CYS A 296 -0.55 -4.43 -5.20
C CYS A 296 -1.59 -3.36 -4.79
N ILE A 297 -2.44 -2.94 -5.72
CA ILE A 297 -3.37 -1.83 -5.49
C ILE A 297 -4.80 -2.17 -5.91
N LYS A 298 -5.78 -1.72 -5.12
CA LYS A 298 -7.21 -1.77 -5.44
C LYS A 298 -7.88 -0.46 -5.01
N ALA A 299 -9.03 -0.17 -5.61
CA ALA A 299 -9.90 0.94 -5.23
C ALA A 299 -11.16 0.39 -4.55
N TYR A 300 -11.37 0.66 -3.27
CA TYR A 300 -12.57 0.28 -2.53
C TYR A 300 -13.53 1.47 -2.52
N VAL A 301 -14.55 1.44 -3.39
CA VAL A 301 -15.51 2.55 -3.53
C VAL A 301 -16.68 2.32 -2.57
N PRO A 302 -16.85 3.14 -1.52
CA PRO A 302 -17.92 2.95 -0.54
C PRO A 302 -19.33 3.06 -1.12
N TYR A 303 -20.30 2.48 -0.42
CA TYR A 303 -21.69 2.91 -0.58
C TYR A 303 -21.87 4.40 -0.30
N GLY A 304 -22.86 5.00 -0.98
CA GLY A 304 -23.22 6.40 -0.78
C GLY A 304 -22.21 7.41 -1.35
N VAL A 305 -21.24 6.97 -2.16
CA VAL A 305 -20.49 7.86 -3.05
C VAL A 305 -21.42 8.40 -4.13
N ASN A 306 -21.42 9.71 -4.34
CA ASN A 306 -22.27 10.34 -5.35
C ASN A 306 -21.76 10.02 -6.76
N GLU A 307 -22.67 9.86 -7.72
CA GLU A 307 -22.30 9.66 -9.12
C GLU A 307 -21.45 10.82 -9.67
N GLY A 308 -20.58 10.49 -10.64
CA GLY A 308 -19.68 11.42 -11.31
C GLY A 308 -18.21 11.19 -10.99
N THR A 309 -17.36 12.07 -11.54
CA THR A 309 -15.92 12.03 -11.27
C THR A 309 -15.65 12.58 -9.88
N VAL A 310 -14.99 11.77 -9.04
CA VAL A 310 -14.49 12.22 -7.73
C VAL A 310 -13.21 13.04 -7.90
N LYS A 311 -12.86 13.85 -6.90
CA LYS A 311 -11.60 14.59 -6.93
C LYS A 311 -10.43 13.60 -7.01
N GLU A 312 -9.44 13.93 -7.84
CA GLU A 312 -8.19 13.19 -7.91
C GLU A 312 -7.51 13.16 -6.53
N GLY A 313 -7.07 11.97 -6.17
CA GLY A 313 -6.30 11.74 -4.95
C GLY A 313 -4.85 11.40 -5.26
N VAL A 314 -4.02 11.48 -4.23
CA VAL A 314 -2.58 11.31 -4.30
C VAL A 314 -2.16 10.20 -3.34
N ILE A 315 -1.39 9.24 -3.84
CA ILE A 315 -0.61 8.33 -3.02
C ILE A 315 0.83 8.82 -3.00
N THR A 316 1.35 9.10 -1.81
CA THR A 316 2.75 9.53 -1.62
C THR A 316 3.55 8.37 -1.06
N VAL A 317 4.69 8.07 -1.71
CA VAL A 317 5.64 7.07 -1.22
C VAL A 317 6.78 7.80 -0.53
N PHE A 318 7.06 7.41 0.70
CA PHE A 318 8.22 7.88 1.44
C PHE A 318 9.23 6.76 1.51
N ALA A 319 10.48 7.09 1.19
CA ALA A 319 11.61 6.18 1.28
C ALA A 319 12.71 6.80 2.12
N SER A 320 13.24 6.02 3.06
CA SER A 320 14.31 6.46 3.93
C SER A 320 15.48 5.48 3.89
N SER A 321 16.67 6.05 3.99
CA SER A 321 17.93 5.34 4.23
C SER A 321 18.40 5.71 5.63
N ALA A 322 18.16 4.81 6.58
CA ALA A 322 18.78 4.84 7.90
C ALA A 322 20.17 4.19 7.89
#